data_AF-A0A248TP45-F1
#
_entry.id   AF-A0A248TP45-F1
#
_cell.length_a   1.000
_cell.length_b   1.000
_cell.length_c   1.000
_cell.angle_alpha   90.00
_cell.angle_beta   90.00
_cell.angle_gamma   90.00
#
_symmetry.space_group_name_H-M   'P 1'
#
loop_
_entity.id
_entity.type
_entity.pdbx_description
1 polymer ?
#
loop_
_entity_poly.entity_id
_entity_poly.type
_entity_poly.pdbx_seq_one_letter_code
_entity_poly.pdbx_strand_id
1 'polypeptide(L)'
;MTERLKTVEEDRKELAKEHSHKDEKGEAIVKDGQFDIKDMVAFTNDLKELNTEKLVIEGGDNREMIRTIKHVLKKFEDVEYEGQDSDIYDYLCEQFGVDEEEKGDEE
;
A
#
# COMPACT_ATOMS: atom_id res chain seq x y z
N MET A 1 8.54 11.68 0.18
CA MET A 1 7.50 10.70 0.60
C MET A 1 6.15 11.34 0.95
N THR A 2 6.09 12.65 1.22
CA THR A 2 4.87 13.33 1.73
C THR A 2 3.82 13.68 0.66
N GLU A 3 4.22 13.86 -0.60
CA GLU A 3 3.30 14.28 -1.67
C GLU A 3 2.38 13.15 -2.14
N ARG A 4 2.90 11.93 -2.29
CA ARG A 4 2.07 10.76 -2.66
C ARG A 4 1.04 10.40 -1.60
N LEU A 5 1.39 10.54 -0.32
CA LEU A 5 0.43 10.33 0.77
C LEU A 5 -0.74 11.31 0.68
N LYS A 6 -0.46 12.58 0.35
CA LYS A 6 -1.52 13.57 0.10
C LYS A 6 -2.38 13.20 -1.10
N THR A 7 -1.78 12.79 -2.21
CA THR A 7 -2.51 12.35 -3.41
C THR A 7 -3.44 11.17 -3.07
N VAL A 8 -2.92 10.13 -2.41
CA VAL A 8 -3.73 8.97 -2.00
C VAL A 8 -4.86 9.37 -1.03
N GLU A 9 -4.64 10.33 -0.14
CA GLU A 9 -5.70 10.85 0.73
C GLU A 9 -6.77 11.66 -0.05
N GLU A 10 -6.37 12.39 -1.09
CA GLU A 10 -7.29 13.11 -1.97
C GLU A 10 -8.11 12.16 -2.84
N ASP A 11 -7.46 11.19 -3.51
CA ASP A 11 -8.13 10.13 -4.28
C ASP A 11 -9.11 9.34 -3.41
N ARG A 12 -8.71 9.00 -2.17
CA ARG A 12 -9.60 8.34 -1.21
C ARG A 12 -10.83 9.17 -0.89
N LYS A 13 -10.69 10.50 -0.75
CA LYS A 13 -11.83 11.41 -0.52
C LYS A 13 -12.72 11.53 -1.74
N GLU A 14 -12.15 11.54 -2.95
CA GLU A 14 -12.93 11.58 -4.19
C GLU A 14 -13.72 10.28 -4.40
N LEU A 15 -13.10 9.12 -4.20
CA LEU A 15 -13.80 7.83 -4.18
C LEU A 15 -14.94 7.85 -3.15
N ALA A 16 -14.67 8.33 -1.93
CA ALA A 16 -15.72 8.39 -0.91
C ALA A 16 -16.90 9.28 -1.34
N LYS A 17 -16.64 10.39 -2.03
CA LYS A 17 -17.69 11.26 -2.59
C LYS A 17 -18.45 10.60 -3.73
N GLU A 18 -17.78 9.86 -4.61
CA GLU A 18 -18.41 9.18 -5.74
C GLU A 18 -19.36 8.06 -5.30
N HIS A 19 -18.92 7.28 -4.31
CA HIS A 19 -19.71 6.21 -3.72
C HIS A 19 -20.68 6.70 -2.64
N SER A 20 -20.69 7.98 -2.29
CA SER A 20 -21.67 8.54 -1.34
C SER A 20 -23.01 8.90 -2.00
N HIS A 21 -24.05 8.95 -1.17
CA HIS A 21 -25.27 9.66 -1.50
C HIS A 21 -24.99 11.16 -1.63
N LYS A 22 -25.56 11.79 -2.67
CA LYS A 22 -25.42 13.21 -2.93
C LYS A 22 -26.68 13.95 -2.50
N ASP A 23 -26.50 15.11 -1.89
CA ASP A 23 -27.56 16.05 -1.54
C ASP A 23 -28.09 16.77 -2.80
N GLU A 24 -29.15 17.58 -2.66
CA GLU A 24 -29.75 18.36 -3.76
C GLU A 24 -28.76 19.32 -4.45
N LYS A 25 -27.64 19.67 -3.78
CA LYS A 25 -26.54 20.46 -4.36
C LYS A 25 -25.50 19.64 -5.12
N GLY A 26 -25.65 18.31 -5.17
CA GLY A 26 -24.69 17.39 -5.78
C GLY A 26 -23.48 17.06 -4.90
N GLU A 27 -23.48 17.47 -3.64
CA GLU A 27 -22.38 17.24 -2.69
C GLU A 27 -22.62 15.97 -1.85
N ALA A 28 -21.54 15.29 -1.47
CA ALA A 28 -21.59 14.08 -0.66
C ALA A 28 -22.22 14.31 0.72
N ILE A 29 -23.22 13.51 1.08
CA ILE A 29 -23.86 13.55 2.40
C ILE A 29 -22.89 12.95 3.42
N VAL A 30 -22.70 13.66 4.54
CA VAL A 30 -21.88 13.20 5.67
C VAL A 30 -22.83 12.94 6.85
N LYS A 31 -22.86 11.70 7.35
CA LYS A 31 -23.57 11.31 8.58
C LYS A 31 -22.57 10.90 9.64
N ASP A 32 -22.70 11.49 10.83
CA ASP A 32 -21.85 11.16 11.99
C ASP A 32 -20.34 11.30 11.72
N GLY A 33 -19.97 12.29 10.90
CA GLY A 33 -18.58 12.54 10.50
C GLY A 33 -18.02 11.56 9.46
N GLN A 34 -18.83 10.65 8.91
CA GLN A 34 -18.48 9.74 7.83
C GLN A 34 -19.34 9.99 6.60
N PHE A 35 -18.80 9.74 5.40
CA PHE A 35 -19.58 9.81 4.17
C PHE A 35 -20.70 8.76 4.20
N ASP A 36 -21.90 9.14 3.79
CA ASP A 36 -23.05 8.24 3.65
C ASP A 36 -22.88 7.42 2.37
N ILE A 37 -21.99 6.43 2.42
CA ILE A 37 -21.63 5.58 1.28
C ILE A 37 -22.84 4.72 0.89
N LYS A 38 -23.33 4.92 -0.34
CA LYS A 38 -24.44 4.17 -0.93
C LYS A 38 -24.08 2.72 -1.23
N ASP A 39 -22.81 2.49 -1.58
CA ASP A 39 -22.28 1.19 -1.98
C ASP A 39 -20.92 0.94 -1.32
N MET A 40 -20.98 0.38 -0.11
CA MET A 40 -19.79 0.09 0.70
C MET A 40 -18.90 -0.98 0.05
N VAL A 41 -19.48 -1.87 -0.75
CA VAL A 41 -18.74 -2.98 -1.40
C VAL A 41 -17.94 -2.44 -2.58
N ALA A 42 -18.54 -1.61 -3.42
CA ALA A 42 -17.83 -0.93 -4.49
C ALA A 42 -16.74 -0.02 -3.91
N PHE A 43 -17.07 0.83 -2.94
CA PHE A 43 -16.09 1.71 -2.28
C PHE A 43 -14.90 0.94 -1.70
N THR A 44 -15.14 -0.21 -1.06
CA THR A 44 -14.05 -1.03 -0.49
C THR A 44 -13.20 -1.67 -1.59
N ASN A 45 -13.78 -2.06 -2.73
CA ASN A 45 -13.01 -2.60 -3.86
C ASN A 45 -12.18 -1.52 -4.54
N ASP A 46 -12.74 -0.36 -4.85
CA ASP A 46 -12.00 0.76 -5.44
C ASP A 46 -10.88 1.26 -4.51
N LEU A 47 -11.16 1.32 -3.20
CA LEU A 47 -10.14 1.68 -2.20
C LEU A 47 -9.06 0.60 -2.05
N LYS A 48 -9.41 -0.67 -2.22
CA LYS A 48 -8.43 -1.76 -2.28
C LYS A 48 -7.61 -1.64 -3.56
N GLU A 49 -8.21 -1.36 -4.70
CA GLU A 49 -7.50 -1.15 -5.97
C GLU A 49 -6.52 0.01 -5.87
N LEU A 50 -6.94 1.16 -5.35
CA LEU A 50 -6.08 2.33 -5.12
C LEU A 50 -4.87 2.01 -4.20
N ASN A 51 -5.08 1.21 -3.15
CA ASN A 51 -3.99 0.78 -2.26
C ASN A 51 -3.13 -0.36 -2.83
N THR A 52 -3.70 -1.18 -3.72
CA THR A 52 -3.03 -2.32 -4.38
C THR A 52 -2.29 -1.86 -5.63
N GLU A 53 -2.57 -0.66 -6.13
CA GLU A 53 -1.80 -0.01 -7.19
C GLU A 53 -0.32 -0.03 -6.79
N LYS A 54 0.44 -0.92 -7.44
CA LYS A 54 1.79 -1.29 -7.01
C LYS A 54 2.62 -0.03 -6.87
N LEU A 55 3.08 0.23 -5.65
CA LEU A 55 4.06 1.26 -5.38
C LEU A 55 5.39 0.82 -6.00
N VAL A 56 5.59 1.13 -7.28
CA VAL A 56 6.86 0.89 -7.97
C VAL A 56 7.82 2.00 -7.58
N ILE A 57 8.77 1.68 -6.69
CA ILE A 57 9.89 2.57 -6.39
C ILE A 57 10.97 2.31 -7.45
N GLU A 58 11.00 3.12 -8.51
CA GLU A 58 12.08 3.06 -9.49
C GLU A 58 13.40 3.53 -8.84
N GLY A 59 14.38 2.62 -8.82
CA GLY A 59 15.60 2.65 -8.01
C GLY A 59 16.66 3.67 -8.43
N GLY A 60 16.29 4.96 -8.48
CA GLY A 60 17.26 6.07 -8.50
C GLY A 60 17.91 6.24 -7.13
N ASP A 61 17.46 7.25 -6.37
CA ASP A 61 18.00 7.59 -5.04
C ASP A 61 17.80 6.53 -3.95
N ASN A 62 16.79 5.66 -4.08
CA ASN A 62 16.41 4.73 -3.02
C ASN A 62 17.12 3.36 -3.11
N ARG A 63 18.02 3.17 -4.07
CA ARG A 63 18.64 1.87 -4.36
C ARG A 63 19.46 1.34 -3.18
N GLU A 64 20.19 2.20 -2.49
CA GLU A 64 20.96 1.81 -1.28
C GLU A 64 20.05 1.45 -0.10
N MET A 65 18.95 2.20 0.08
CA MET A 65 17.95 1.89 1.11
C MET A 65 17.30 0.54 0.84
N ILE A 66 16.88 0.27 -0.39
CA ILE A 66 16.26 -1.00 -0.82
C ILE A 66 17.21 -2.18 -0.57
N ARG A 67 18.51 -2.04 -0.94
CA ARG A 67 19.53 -3.06 -0.65
C ARG A 67 19.72 -3.31 0.84
N THR A 68 19.68 -2.24 1.65
CA THR A 68 19.82 -2.34 3.10
C THR A 68 18.65 -3.11 3.71
N ILE A 69 17.42 -2.88 3.24
CA ILE A 69 16.22 -3.60 3.71
C ILE A 69 16.36 -5.11 3.43
N LYS A 70 16.80 -5.50 2.22
CA LYS A 70 17.08 -6.92 1.90
C LYS A 70 18.08 -7.54 2.88
N HIS A 71 19.16 -6.81 3.21
CA HIS A 71 20.17 -7.31 4.16
C HIS A 71 19.64 -7.41 5.59
N VAL A 72 18.81 -6.45 6.01
CA VAL A 72 18.15 -6.48 7.31
C VAL A 72 17.23 -7.70 7.38
N LEU A 73 16.34 -7.91 6.41
CA LEU A 73 15.43 -9.07 6.39
C LEU A 73 16.17 -10.39 6.54
N LYS A 74 17.27 -10.61 5.79
CA LYS A 74 18.13 -11.80 5.97
C LYS A 74 18.65 -11.95 7.38
N LYS A 75 19.10 -10.87 8.02
CA LYS A 75 19.63 -10.95 9.39
C LYS A 75 18.60 -11.41 10.41
N PHE A 76 17.32 -11.24 10.13
CA PHE A 76 16.21 -11.64 10.99
C PHE A 76 15.57 -12.98 10.57
N GLU A 77 16.21 -13.75 9.68
CA GLU A 77 15.70 -15.06 9.23
C GLU A 77 15.52 -16.09 10.36
N ASP A 78 16.34 -15.98 11.41
CA ASP A 78 16.33 -16.91 12.56
C ASP A 78 15.28 -16.50 13.61
N VAL A 79 14.51 -15.43 13.38
CA VAL A 79 13.45 -15.01 14.28
C VAL A 79 12.16 -15.77 13.99
N GLU A 80 11.61 -16.42 15.01
CA GLU A 80 10.28 -17.01 14.93
C GLU A 80 9.21 -15.91 14.96
N TYR A 81 8.52 -15.75 13.83
CA TYR A 81 7.34 -14.90 13.69
C TYR A 81 6.07 -15.76 13.76
N GLU A 82 5.03 -15.27 14.43
CA GLU A 82 3.75 -15.98 14.55
C GLU A 82 2.59 -15.11 14.07
N GLY A 83 1.56 -15.75 13.52
CA GLY A 83 0.35 -15.07 13.06
C GLY A 83 0.64 -14.04 11.97
N GLN A 84 0.04 -12.86 12.11
CA GLN A 84 0.12 -11.79 11.11
C GLN A 84 1.56 -11.31 10.86
N ASP A 85 2.44 -11.39 11.86
CA ASP A 85 3.85 -10.99 11.69
C ASP A 85 4.60 -11.95 10.74
N SER A 86 4.23 -13.24 10.72
CA SER A 86 4.78 -14.21 9.77
C SER A 86 4.34 -13.91 8.34
N ASP A 87 3.05 -13.62 8.13
CA ASP A 87 2.52 -13.27 6.80
C ASP A 87 3.18 -11.99 6.25
N ILE A 88 3.43 -11.01 7.13
CA ILE A 88 4.11 -9.76 6.77
C ILE A 88 5.58 -10.03 6.41
N TYR A 89 6.28 -10.85 7.20
CA TYR A 89 7.68 -11.18 6.95
C TYR A 89 7.86 -11.91 5.61
N ASP A 90 7.03 -12.91 5.34
CA ASP A 90 7.04 -13.68 4.09
C ASP A 90 6.79 -12.77 2.88
N TYR A 91 5.74 -11.94 2.95
CA TYR A 91 5.42 -10.95 1.93
C TYR A 91 6.60 -9.98 1.65
N LEU A 92 7.27 -9.50 2.71
CA LEU A 92 8.43 -8.63 2.56
C LEU A 92 9.61 -9.37 1.90
N CYS A 93 9.89 -10.61 2.30
CA CYS A 93 10.94 -11.42 1.69
C CYS A 93 10.69 -11.66 0.19
N GLU A 94 9.44 -11.94 -0.19
CA GLU A 94 9.04 -12.07 -1.61
C GLU A 94 9.20 -10.75 -2.38
N GLN A 95 8.70 -9.63 -1.85
CA GLN A 95 8.77 -8.32 -2.54
C GLN A 95 10.20 -7.82 -2.74
N PHE A 96 11.10 -8.10 -1.79
CA PHE A 96 12.51 -7.71 -1.87
C PHE A 96 13.39 -8.78 -2.53
N GLY A 97 12.82 -9.90 -2.98
CA GLY A 97 13.55 -11.02 -3.58
C GLY A 97 14.67 -11.50 -2.66
N VAL A 98 14.40 -11.64 -1.36
CA VAL A 98 15.39 -12.06 -0.36
C VAL A 98 15.90 -13.47 -0.67
N ASP A 99 14.99 -14.34 -1.14
CA ASP A 99 15.22 -15.73 -1.57
C ASP A 99 15.69 -15.85 -3.03
N GLU A 100 15.56 -14.79 -3.83
CA GLU A 100 16.19 -14.75 -5.14
C GLU A 100 17.71 -14.64 -4.91
N GLU A 101 18.41 -15.76 -5.14
CA GLU A 101 19.87 -15.80 -5.25
C GLU A 101 20.28 -14.63 -6.13
N GLU A 102 21.14 -13.75 -5.61
CA GLU A 102 21.86 -12.80 -6.44
C GLU A 102 22.63 -13.65 -7.45
N LYS A 103 22.07 -13.83 -8.65
CA LYS A 103 22.89 -14.09 -9.83
C LYS A 103 23.81 -12.89 -9.88
N GLY A 104 25.05 -13.11 -9.43
CA GLY A 104 26.08 -12.10 -9.48
C GLY A 104 26.04 -11.45 -10.86
N ASP A 105 25.99 -10.13 -10.87
CA ASP A 105 26.57 -9.35 -11.95
C ASP A 105 28.07 -9.72 -12.00
N GLU A 106 28.39 -10.87 -12.59
CA GLU A 106 29.70 -11.14 -13.16
C GLU A 106 29.72 -10.52 -14.56
N GLU A 107 30.58 -9.49 -14.66
CA GLU A 107 31.13 -8.80 -15.83
C GLU A 107 30.36 -7.63 -16.47
#